data_AF-A0A2V5LYH6-F1
#
_entry.id   AF-A0A2V5LYH6-F1
#
_cell.length_a   1.000
_cell.length_b   1.000
_cell.length_c   1.000
_cell.angle_alpha   90.00
_cell.angle_beta   90.00
_cell.angle_gamma   90.00
#
_symmetry.space_group_name_H-M   'P 1'
#
loop_
_entity.id
_entity.type
_entity.pdbx_description
1 polymer ?
#
loop_
_entity_poly.entity_id
_entity_poly.type
_entity_poly.pdbx_seq_one_letter_code
_entity_poly.pdbx_strand_id
1 'polypeptide(L)' 'FPNKWDPAWTPILSCNDPNEKPLDGGLLVAKSGKGFFIYTSYSWFRQLPAGVPGAYRLFANMLSLGK' A
#
# COMPACT_ATOMS: atom_id res chain seq x y z
N PHE A 1 -0.79 10.65 3.64
CA PHE A 1 0.19 9.53 3.64
C PHE A 1 1.52 10.01 4.19
N PRO A 2 2.47 9.13 4.60
CA PRO A 2 3.84 9.58 4.83
C PRO A 2 4.30 10.38 3.61
N ASN A 3 5.11 11.41 3.81
CA ASN A 3 5.61 12.28 2.74
C ASN A 3 7.13 12.20 2.58
N LYS A 4 7.78 11.33 3.37
CA LYS A 4 9.20 11.03 3.35
C LYS A 4 9.41 9.56 3.70
N TRP A 5 10.33 8.92 3.01
CA TRP A 5 10.80 7.56 3.25
C TRP A 5 12.20 7.41 2.68
N ASP A 6 12.90 6.36 3.10
CA ASP A 6 14.23 6.04 2.56
C ASP A 6 14.14 5.67 1.06
N PRO A 7 15.15 5.98 0.22
CA PRO A 7 15.14 5.66 -1.21
C PRO A 7 14.93 4.18 -1.56
N ALA A 8 15.16 3.25 -0.63
CA ALA A 8 14.89 1.83 -0.82
C ALA A 8 13.39 1.50 -0.93
N TRP A 9 12.50 2.42 -0.52
CA TRP A 9 11.05 2.23 -0.60
C TRP A 9 10.50 2.69 -1.95
N THR A 10 9.73 1.82 -2.58
CA THR A 10 9.00 2.10 -3.81
C THR A 10 7.54 2.42 -3.47
N PRO A 11 7.02 3.61 -3.86
CA PRO A 11 5.59 3.91 -3.76
C PRO A 11 4.82 3.19 -4.86
N ILE A 12 3.99 2.22 -4.47
CA ILE A 12 3.23 1.37 -5.41
C ILE A 12 1.91 2.03 -5.82
N LEU A 13 1.26 2.72 -4.89
CA LEU A 13 -0.04 3.35 -5.13
C LEU A 13 0.02 4.85 -4.81
N SER A 14 -0.63 5.61 -5.69
CA SER A 14 -0.93 7.04 -5.56
C SER A 14 -2.44 7.23 -5.62
N CYS A 15 -2.99 8.18 -4.87
CA CYS A 15 -4.39 8.56 -5.01
C CYS A 15 -4.63 10.02 -4.64
N ASN A 16 -5.75 10.56 -5.12
CA ASN A 16 -6.22 11.91 -4.81
C ASN A 16 -7.73 11.99 -4.98
N ASP A 17 -8.32 12.97 -4.30
CA ASP A 17 -9.67 13.42 -4.59
C ASP A 17 -9.68 14.27 -5.88
N PRO A 18 -10.85 14.46 -6.51
CA PRO A 18 -10.97 15.30 -7.70
C PRO A 18 -10.38 16.70 -7.48
N ASN A 19 -9.54 17.15 -8.42
CA ASN A 19 -8.83 18.45 -8.38
C ASN A 19 -7.73 18.60 -7.32
N GLU A 20 -7.45 17.56 -6.53
CA GLU A 20 -6.29 17.55 -5.63
C GLU A 20 -5.05 16.95 -6.30
N LYS A 21 -3.86 17.28 -5.77
CA LYS A 21 -2.62 16.67 -6.23
C LYS A 21 -2.56 15.20 -5.81
N PRO A 22 -2.09 14.28 -6.67
CA PRO A 22 -1.80 12.90 -6.30
C PRO A 22 -0.91 12.81 -5.06
N LEU A 23 -1.31 11.97 -4.11
CA LEU A 23 -0.52 11.64 -2.93
C LEU A 23 -0.04 10.19 -3.02
N ASP A 24 1.28 10.05 -3.00
CA ASP A 24 1.96 8.75 -2.86
C ASP A 24 1.99 8.31 -1.40
N GLY A 25 2.42 7.07 -1.15
CA GLY A 25 2.63 6.55 0.20
C GLY A 25 1.43 5.83 0.82
N GLY A 26 0.36 5.62 0.04
CA GLY A 26 -0.75 4.73 0.46
C GLY A 26 -0.32 3.27 0.58
N LEU A 27 0.61 2.84 -0.29
CA LEU A 27 1.27 1.54 -0.27
C LEU A 27 2.75 1.72 -0.65
N LEU A 28 3.65 1.43 0.29
CA LEU A 28 5.10 1.44 0.09
C LEU A 28 5.64 0.02 0.24
N VAL A 29 6.59 -0.35 -0.62
CA VAL A 29 7.26 -1.65 -0.58
C VAL A 29 8.77 -1.44 -0.61
N ALA A 30 9.50 -2.11 0.28
CA ALA A 30 10.95 -2.18 0.25
C ALA A 30 11.42 -3.64 0.29
N LYS A 31 12.42 -3.98 -0.52
CA LYS A 31 13.07 -5.30 -0.42
C LYS A 31 14.00 -5.30 0.79
N SER A 32 13.94 -6.35 1.60
CA SER A 32 14.84 -6.53 2.75
C SER A 32 15.29 -7.97 2.86
N GLY A 33 16.59 -8.19 2.67
CA GLY A 33 17.17 -9.53 2.58
C GLY A 33 16.48 -10.37 1.50
N LYS A 34 15.91 -11.51 1.92
CA LYS A 34 15.19 -12.45 1.05
C LYS A 34 13.68 -12.15 0.92
N GLY A 35 13.19 -11.09 1.57
CA GLY A 35 11.76 -10.77 1.63
C GLY A 35 11.47 -9.30 1.36
N PHE A 36 10.27 -8.88 1.74
CA PHE A 36 9.75 -7.54 1.53
C PHE A 36 9.15 -6.99 2.83
N PHE A 37 9.39 -5.70 3.09
CA PHE A 37 8.58 -4.92 4.01
C PHE A 37 7.53 -4.17 3.21
N ILE A 38 6.30 -4.21 3.71
CA ILE A 38 5.16 -3.50 3.13
C ILE A 38 4.62 -2.56 4.19
N TYR A 39 4.56 -1.27 3.89
CA TYR A 39 3.90 -0.26 4.70
C TYR A 39 2.65 0.23 3.98
N THR A 40 1.55 0.39 4.70
CA THR A 40 0.30 0.86 4.13
C THR A 40 -0.45 1.76 5.12
N SER A 41 -1.06 2.83 4.59
CA SER A 41 -1.85 3.80 5.35
C SER A 41 -3.36 3.67 5.13
N TYR A 42 -3.82 2.54 4.58
CA TYR A 42 -5.25 2.31 4.36
C TYR A 42 -5.96 1.85 5.64
N SER A 43 -7.24 2.21 5.76
CA SER A 43 -8.11 1.77 6.86
C SER A 43 -8.61 0.32 6.66
N TRP A 44 -7.69 -0.65 6.69
CA TRP A 44 -8.00 -2.07 6.48
C TRP A 44 -9.10 -2.59 7.41
N PHE A 45 -9.12 -2.12 8.66
CA PHE A 45 -10.13 -2.46 9.65
C PHE A 45 -11.56 -2.01 9.28
N ARG A 46 -11.71 -1.09 8.32
CA ARG A 46 -13.03 -0.73 7.76
C ARG A 46 -13.33 -1.53 6.50
N GLN A 47 -12.34 -1.65 5.62
CA GLN A 47 -12.50 -2.21 4.29
C GLN A 47 -12.69 -3.73 4.30
N LEU A 48 -11.88 -4.45 5.09
CA LEU A 48 -11.97 -5.91 5.16
C LEU A 48 -13.28 -6.35 5.84
N PRO A 49 -13.66 -5.85 7.03
CA PRO A 49 -14.92 -6.26 7.65
C PRO A 49 -16.17 -5.87 6.84
N ALA A 50 -16.12 -4.76 6.09
CA ALA A 50 -17.20 -4.37 5.18
C ALA A 50 -17.28 -5.22 3.91
N GLY A 51 -16.40 -6.22 3.72
CA GLY A 51 -16.46 -7.13 2.58
C GLY A 51 -16.03 -6.51 1.24
N VAL A 52 -15.27 -5.40 1.25
CA VAL A 52 -14.92 -4.69 0.01
C VAL A 52 -14.01 -5.57 -0.86
N PRO A 53 -14.45 -6.00 -2.07
CA PRO A 53 -13.70 -6.99 -2.85
C PRO A 53 -12.28 -6.54 -3.24
N GLY A 54 -12.13 -5.24 -3.56
CA GLY A 54 -10.83 -4.66 -3.91
C GLY A 54 -9.82 -4.72 -2.77
N ALA A 55 -10.27 -4.58 -1.52
CA ALA A 55 -9.40 -4.65 -0.35
C ALA A 55 -8.86 -6.08 -0.13
N TYR A 56 -9.73 -7.08 -0.23
CA TYR A 56 -9.30 -8.48 -0.16
C TYR A 56 -8.32 -8.85 -1.27
N ARG A 57 -8.58 -8.39 -2.51
CA ARG A 57 -7.68 -8.61 -3.64
C ARG A 57 -6.31 -7.98 -3.39
N LEU A 58 -6.27 -6.72 -2.95
CA LEU A 58 -5.01 -6.04 -2.68
C LEU A 58 -4.24 -6.72 -1.53
N PHE A 59 -4.95 -7.16 -0.49
CA PHE A 59 -4.36 -7.91 0.63
C PHE A 59 -3.76 -9.25 0.18
N ALA A 60 -4.48 -10.02 -0.64
CA ALA A 60 -3.96 -11.27 -1.20
C ALA A 60 -2.69 -11.04 -2.04
N ASN A 61 -2.67 -10.00 -2.87
CA ASN A 61 -1.49 -9.64 -3.67
C ASN A 61 -0.27 -9.30 -2.78
N MET A 62 -0.48 -8.59 -1.66
CA MET A 62 0.60 -8.28 -0.71
C MET A 62 1.17 -9.55 -0.08
N LEU A 63 0.32 -10.51 0.31
CA LEU A 63 0.76 -11.79 0.87
C LEU A 63 1.50 -12.68 -0.14
N SER A 64 1.21 -12.54 -1.44
CA SER A 64 1.86 -13.32 -2.49
C SER A 64 3.11 -12.67 -3.08
N LEU A 65 3.47 -11.45 -2.68
CA LEU A 65 4.49 -10.63 -3.34
C LEU A 65 5.88 -11.30 -3.48
N GLY A 66 6.27 -12.15 -2.54
CA GLY A 66 7.56 -12.86 -2.56
C GLY A 66 7.49 -14.32 -2.98
N LYS A 67 6.37 -14.75 -3.56
CA LYS A 67 6.19 -16.10 -4.11
C LYS A 67 6.60 -16.17 -5.57
#